data_AF-A0A955UM47-F1
#
_entry.id   AF-A0A955UM47-F1
#
_cell.length_a   1.000
_cell.length_b   1.000
_cell.length_c   1.000
_cell.angle_alpha   90.00
_cell.angle_beta   90.00
_cell.angle_gamma   90.00
#
_symmetry.space_group_name_H-M   'P 1'
#
loop_
_entity.id
_entity.type
_entity.pdbx_description
1 polymer ?
#
loop_
_entity_poly.entity_id
_entity_poly.type
_entity_poly.pdbx_seq_one_letter_code
_entity_poly.pdbx_strand_id
1 'polypeptide(L)'
;MARISILDPTAPPPAVDADPGPGIQAATLEGGHFGIRYDLTWRSFDWVRDEWRRALEVCGAHVDEWCAGDRTGAAAAQTLESLRRFAADQEVVVSGLGN
;
A
#
# COMPACT_ATOMS: atom_id res chain seq x y z
N MET A 1 14.90 -25.25 32.25
CA MET A 1 15.86 -25.20 31.13
C MET A 1 15.32 -24.23 30.10
N ALA A 2 16.13 -23.27 29.64
CA ALA A 2 15.72 -22.31 28.62
C ALA A 2 15.78 -22.96 27.23
N ARG A 3 14.75 -22.76 26.41
CA ARG A 3 14.74 -23.21 25.01
C ARG A 3 15.53 -22.21 24.16
N ILE A 4 16.29 -22.71 23.20
CA ILE A 4 17.02 -21.93 22.20
C ILE A 4 16.35 -22.19 20.85
N SER A 5 16.22 -21.15 20.01
CA SER A 5 15.72 -21.27 18.64
C SER A 5 16.90 -21.26 17.67
N ILE A 6 16.93 -22.21 16.73
CA ILE A 6 17.95 -22.31 15.68
C ILE A 6 17.23 -22.16 14.33
N LEU A 7 17.72 -21.26 13.48
CA LEU A 7 17.24 -21.13 12.10
C LEU A 7 17.87 -22.22 11.24
N ASP A 8 17.05 -23.04 10.61
CA ASP A 8 17.49 -24.05 9.65
C ASP A 8 17.41 -23.46 8.23
N PRO A 9 18.55 -23.19 7.56
CA PRO A 9 18.57 -22.64 6.20
C PRO A 9 18.14 -23.66 5.14
N THR A 10 17.95 -24.93 5.51
CA THR A 10 17.50 -26.02 4.62
C THR A 10 16.03 -26.36 4.83
N ALA A 11 15.36 -25.70 5.78
CA ALA A 11 13.93 -25.92 6.01
C ALA A 11 13.15 -25.62 4.73
N PRO A 12 12.21 -26.49 4.32
CA PRO A 12 11.33 -26.19 3.21
C PRO A 12 10.54 -24.91 3.54
N PRO A 13 10.23 -24.07 2.53
CA PRO A 13 9.42 -22.89 2.75
C PRO A 13 8.09 -23.30 3.41
N PRO A 14 7.54 -22.46 4.30
CA PRO A 14 6.22 -22.73 4.87
C PRO A 14 5.20 -22.90 3.74
N ALA A 15 4.17 -23.69 3.99
CA ALA A 15 3.03 -23.76 3.09
C ALA A 15 2.52 -22.34 2.86
N VAL A 16 2.56 -21.89 1.60
CA VAL A 16 2.06 -20.57 1.23
C VAL A 16 0.55 -20.63 1.37
N ASP A 17 0.01 -19.80 2.26
CA ASP A 17 -1.42 -19.50 2.24
C ASP A 17 -1.69 -18.73 0.94
N ALA A 18 -2.41 -19.37 0.01
CA ALA A 18 -2.73 -18.81 -1.29
C ALA A 18 -3.93 -17.84 -1.19
N ASP A 19 -4.07 -17.14 -0.05
CA ASP A 19 -5.09 -16.11 0.13
C ASP A 19 -4.96 -15.11 -1.04
N PRO A 20 -5.97 -15.01 -1.91
CA PRO A 20 -5.95 -14.08 -3.04
C PRO A 20 -6.02 -12.61 -2.57
N GLY A 21 -6.18 -12.38 -1.26
CA GLY A 21 -6.38 -11.08 -0.68
C GLY A 21 -7.84 -10.63 -0.78
N PRO A 22 -8.12 -9.35 -0.50
CA PRO A 22 -9.48 -8.83 -0.58
C PRO A 22 -10.00 -8.94 -2.03
N GLY A 23 -11.17 -9.56 -2.19
CA GLY A 23 -11.85 -9.62 -3.47
C GLY A 23 -12.35 -8.23 -3.88
N ILE A 24 -11.78 -7.68 -4.95
CA ILE A 24 -12.26 -6.43 -5.56
C ILE A 24 -13.26 -6.79 -6.67
N GLN A 25 -14.47 -6.24 -6.59
CA GLN A 25 -15.45 -6.43 -7.65
C GLN A 25 -15.06 -5.57 -8.86
N ALA A 26 -15.18 -6.11 -10.08
CA ALA A 26 -14.89 -5.33 -11.28
C ALA A 26 -15.75 -4.06 -11.39
N ALA A 27 -16.97 -4.11 -10.84
CA ALA A 27 -17.87 -2.95 -10.73
C ALA A 27 -17.31 -1.80 -9.87
N THR A 28 -16.34 -2.07 -9.00
CA THR A 28 -15.65 -1.05 -8.20
C THR A 28 -14.68 -0.23 -9.05
N LEU A 29 -14.30 -0.67 -10.25
CA LEU A 29 -13.35 0.08 -11.08
C LEU A 29 -13.97 1.35 -11.69
N GLU A 30 -15.18 1.27 -12.23
CA GLU A 30 -15.83 2.41 -12.86
C GLU A 30 -16.45 3.34 -11.80
N GLY A 31 -15.92 4.55 -11.67
CA GLY A 31 -16.36 5.54 -10.67
C GLY A 31 -15.89 5.27 -9.23
N GLY A 32 -15.13 4.20 -8.99
CA GLY A 32 -14.57 3.91 -7.67
C GLY A 32 -13.39 4.78 -7.29
N HIS A 33 -13.10 4.88 -6.00
CA HIS A 33 -12.05 5.72 -5.44
C HIS A 33 -10.83 4.90 -5.02
N PHE A 34 -9.70 5.13 -5.70
CA PHE A 34 -8.45 4.41 -5.52
C PHE A 34 -7.36 5.33 -5.03
N GLY A 35 -6.65 4.91 -4.00
CA GLY A 35 -5.51 5.61 -3.47
C GLY A 35 -4.18 5.04 -3.97
N ILE A 36 -3.20 5.90 -4.25
CA ILE A 36 -1.79 5.51 -4.35
C ILE A 36 -0.99 6.19 -3.24
N ARG A 37 -0.45 5.40 -2.31
CA ARG A 37 0.43 5.88 -1.24
C ARG A 37 1.88 5.70 -1.65
N TYR A 38 2.68 6.76 -1.53
CA TYR A 38 4.11 6.74 -1.85
C TYR A 38 4.94 7.53 -0.83
N ASP A 39 6.26 7.45 -0.96
CA ASP A 39 7.23 8.26 -0.20
C ASP A 39 8.31 8.82 -1.12
N LEU A 40 8.99 9.88 -0.67
CA LEU A 40 10.04 10.54 -1.43
C LEU A 40 11.38 9.78 -1.40
N THR A 41 11.51 8.78 -0.53
CA THR A 41 12.74 7.99 -0.39
C THR A 41 12.93 7.03 -1.56
N TRP A 42 11.85 6.64 -2.25
CA TRP A 42 11.91 5.66 -3.32
C TRP A 42 11.47 6.20 -4.68
N ARG A 43 12.34 6.97 -5.35
CA ARG A 43 12.03 7.57 -6.67
C ARG A 43 11.68 6.57 -7.77
N SER A 44 12.18 5.33 -7.74
CA SER A 44 11.78 4.36 -8.77
C SER A 44 10.32 3.93 -8.62
N PHE A 45 9.67 4.23 -7.49
CA PHE A 45 8.23 4.06 -7.34
C PHE A 45 7.41 5.11 -8.10
N ASP A 46 8.00 6.23 -8.55
CA ASP A 46 7.29 7.23 -9.36
C ASP A 46 6.78 6.61 -10.69
N TRP A 47 7.59 5.75 -11.33
CA TRP A 47 7.13 5.02 -12.52
C TRP A 47 5.93 4.13 -12.19
N VAL A 48 6.01 3.38 -11.09
CA VAL A 48 4.96 2.46 -10.67
C VAL A 48 3.67 3.24 -10.41
N ARG A 49 3.75 4.38 -9.73
CA ARG A 49 2.62 5.29 -9.49
C ARG A 49 1.98 5.74 -10.81
N ASP A 50 2.78 6.21 -11.75
CA ASP A 50 2.29 6.69 -13.05
C ASP A 50 1.61 5.59 -13.87
N GLU A 51 2.14 4.36 -13.80
CA GLU A 51 1.57 3.19 -14.49
C GLU A 51 0.23 2.77 -13.87
N TRP A 52 0.17 2.66 -12.55
CA TRP A 52 -1.05 2.29 -11.83
C TRP A 52 -2.15 3.34 -11.99
N ARG A 53 -1.82 4.63 -11.85
CA ARG A 53 -2.78 5.72 -12.06
C ARG A 53 -3.42 5.59 -13.44
N ARG A 54 -2.59 5.49 -14.48
CA ARG A 54 -3.09 5.41 -15.87
C ARG A 54 -3.96 4.18 -16.08
N ALA A 55 -3.56 3.02 -15.56
CA ALA A 55 -4.33 1.79 -15.71
C ALA A 55 -5.70 1.87 -15.03
N LEU A 56 -5.77 2.47 -13.84
CA LEU A 56 -7.02 2.66 -13.08
C LEU A 56 -7.93 3.69 -13.75
N GLU A 57 -7.39 4.83 -14.19
CA GLU A 57 -8.15 5.88 -14.89
C GLU A 57 -8.73 5.38 -16.22
N VAL A 58 -8.00 4.52 -16.96
CA VAL A 58 -8.52 3.86 -18.18
C VAL A 58 -9.75 3.01 -17.89
N CYS A 59 -9.86 2.46 -16.68
CA CYS A 59 -11.03 1.71 -16.21
C CYS A 59 -12.13 2.61 -15.63
N GLY A 60 -11.97 3.94 -15.67
CA GLY A 60 -12.96 4.89 -15.17
C GLY A 60 -12.86 5.18 -13.67
N ALA A 61 -11.77 4.78 -13.00
CA ALA A 61 -11.58 5.03 -11.58
C ALA A 61 -11.15 6.48 -11.30
N HIS A 62 -11.47 6.96 -10.11
CA HIS A 62 -10.88 8.15 -9.51
C HIS A 62 -9.63 7.77 -8.74
N VAL A 63 -8.49 8.43 -9.02
CA VAL A 63 -7.20 8.10 -8.41
C VAL A 63 -6.64 9.28 -7.63
N ASP A 64 -6.57 9.13 -6.31
CA ASP A 64 -5.92 10.06 -5.40
C ASP A 64 -4.52 9.59 -5.01
N GLU A 65 -3.58 10.51 -4.86
CA GLU A 65 -2.22 10.20 -4.47
C GLU A 65 -1.90 10.83 -3.12
N TRP A 66 -1.27 10.06 -2.23
CA TRP A 66 -0.81 10.56 -0.94
C TRP A 66 0.69 10.30 -0.76
N CYS A 67 1.44 11.40 -0.57
CA CYS A 67 2.85 11.34 -0.21
C CYS A 67 2.99 11.28 1.30
N ALA A 68 3.73 10.28 1.80
CA ALA A 68 4.07 10.21 3.20
C ALA A 68 4.92 11.41 3.64
N GLY A 69 4.44 12.12 4.65
CA GLY A 69 5.20 13.15 5.37
C GLY A 69 6.13 12.58 6.44
N ASP A 70 6.73 13.46 7.24
CA ASP A 70 7.58 13.12 8.37
C ASP A 70 6.78 12.39 9.46
N ARG A 71 7.35 11.34 10.03
CA ARG A 71 6.73 10.45 11.03
C ARG A 71 7.33 10.63 12.43
N THR A 72 8.10 11.69 12.63
CA THR A 72 8.79 12.00 13.89
C THR A 72 8.34 13.34 14.47
N GLY A 73 8.51 13.49 15.79
CA GLY A 73 8.23 14.74 16.50
C GLY A 73 6.81 15.26 16.30
N ALA A 74 6.67 16.58 16.19
CA ALA A 74 5.38 17.24 16.01
C ALA A 74 4.74 16.98 14.62
N ALA A 75 5.54 16.65 13.61
CA ALA A 75 5.06 16.37 12.26
C ALA A 75 4.34 15.01 12.17
N ALA A 76 4.71 14.05 13.05
CA ALA A 76 4.11 12.72 13.08
C ALA A 76 2.57 12.74 13.21
N ALA A 77 2.04 13.61 14.08
CA ALA A 77 0.61 13.73 14.31
C ALA A 77 -0.13 14.24 13.07
N GLN A 78 0.46 15.19 12.35
CA GLN A 78 -0.12 15.73 11.11
C GLN A 78 -0.09 14.70 9.98
N THR A 79 1.03 14.00 9.82
CA THR A 79 1.16 12.93 8.83
C THR A 79 0.16 11.82 9.11
N LEU A 80 0.02 11.38 10.36
CA LEU A 80 -0.95 10.36 10.75
C LEU A 80 -2.39 10.80 10.48
N GLU A 81 -2.74 12.04 10.81
CA GLU A 81 -4.08 12.57 10.53
C GLU A 81 -4.36 12.66 9.03
N SER A 82 -3.38 13.12 8.24
CA SER A 82 -3.52 13.15 6.78
C SER A 82 -3.69 11.75 6.18
N LEU A 83 -2.98 10.75 6.70
CA LEU A 83 -3.09 9.36 6.28
C LEU A 83 -4.47 8.78 6.61
N ARG A 84 -5.01 9.10 7.80
CA ARG A 84 -6.35 8.66 8.19
C ARG A 84 -7.43 9.20 7.27
N ARG A 85 -7.37 10.49 6.93
CA ARG A 85 -8.31 11.10 5.98
C ARG A 85 -8.20 10.46 4.60
N PHE A 86 -6.97 10.37 4.08
CA PHE A 86 -6.72 9.68 2.82
C PHE A 86 -7.32 8.28 2.82
N ALA A 87 -6.96 7.42 3.79
CA ALA A 87 -7.43 6.04 3.83
C ALA A 87 -8.95 5.88 4.04
N ALA A 88 -9.61 6.86 4.66
CA ALA A 88 -11.07 6.84 4.84
C ALA A 88 -11.84 7.12 3.54
N ASP A 89 -11.21 7.83 2.60
CA ASP A 89 -11.85 8.24 1.34
C ASP A 89 -11.63 7.23 0.19
N GLN A 90 -10.79 6.21 0.38
CA GLN A 90 -10.45 5.23 -0.66
C GLN A 90 -11.11 3.88 -0.42
N GLU A 91 -11.56 3.23 -1.49
CA GLU A 91 -12.04 1.85 -1.46
C GLU A 91 -10.87 0.86 -1.50
N VAL A 92 -9.82 1.21 -2.25
CA VAL A 92 -8.62 0.40 -2.43
C VAL A 92 -7.39 1.30 -2.42
N VAL A 93 -6.31 0.87 -1.77
CA VAL A 93 -5.04 1.59 -1.78
C VAL A 93 -3.92 0.71 -2.32
N VAL A 94 -3.26 1.19 -3.37
CA VAL A 94 -1.95 0.68 -3.82
C VAL A 94 -0.88 1.36 -2.97
N SER A 95 -0.21 0.58 -2.12
CA SER A 95 0.81 1.10 -1.22
C SER A 95 2.21 0.77 -1.75
N GLY A 96 2.95 1.79 -2.17
CA GLY A 96 4.39 1.66 -2.41
C GLY A 96 5.10 1.41 -1.10
N LEU A 97 5.70 0.24 -0.93
CA LEU A 97 6.29 -0.18 0.34
C LEU A 97 7.47 0.71 0.74
N GLY A 98 7.39 1.21 1.97
CA GLY A 98 8.51 1.25 2.91
C GLY A 98 8.00 0.60 4.20
N ASN A 99 8.38 -0.67 4.42
CA ASN A 99 8.12 -1.42 5.66
C ASN A 99 8.72 -0.69 6.87
#